data_AF-A0A519Y015-F1
#
_entry.id   AF-A0A519Y015-F1
#
_cell.length_a   1.000
_cell.length_b   1.000
_cell.length_c   1.000
_cell.angle_alpha   90.00
_cell.angle_beta   90.00
_cell.angle_gamma   90.00
#
_symmetry.space_group_name_H-M   'P 1'
#
loop_
_entity.id
_entity.type
_entity.pdbx_description
1 polymer ?
#
loop_
_entity_poly.entity_id
_entity_poly.type
_entity_poly.pdbx_seq_one_letter_code
_entity_poly.pdbx_strand_id
1 'polypeptide(L)'
;AGMRIAYINSYFTIPTQEIAFNNQGVRFNNFTMVDSLGKKATINGNINTSDFSNVSFGLDIKTDNFRVMNSTAEDNDMIYGTVYLSSNIRVRGDMNQPDVNMNVTVEKGTKFFYAMPINDPSVIDQEGIVQFIDQDAPPFNGQRDLKADSISKSPIKGINLVADINVNPEAELNVVVDPSNGDMLTVKGDADLNATMDPSGKISMTGRYEIVDGSYNLSVGPLGKKPFKLVKGSTLIWTGEPTEANVNLTALYEVNAAPIDLLNTPDDPTTKTKLPFQVYLYMKGELMKPIISFKIDLPENERGTAVGSLAYTKLQSVNRDENELNKQVFALLALNRFIANNPFQSLAGGGGGVSTLARSSVSKLLTEQLNNLASDLIQGVDLNFGVNSSEDYSTGSLEQKTDLEVGLSKKLLNDRLTVTVGSSFALEGPQQANQSASNIAGNVNVEYALSRDGRYRLRAYRRNQTESVIEGQIIETGLGFTLVVDYNRFREIFQKRRNRNRNEAEQRPKNEKAN
;
A
#
# COMPACT_ATOMS: atom_id res chain seq x y z
N ALA A 1 30.27 8.01 -30.06
CA ALA A 1 28.88 7.57 -30.29
C ALA A 1 28.18 7.39 -28.94
N GLY A 2 26.85 7.30 -28.89
CA GLY A 2 26.12 7.02 -27.64
C GLY A 2 24.88 6.17 -27.86
N MET A 3 24.45 5.48 -26.82
CA MET A 3 23.33 4.54 -26.84
C MET A 3 22.52 4.68 -25.55
N ARG A 4 21.19 4.73 -25.66
CA ARG A 4 20.26 4.67 -24.52
C ARG A 4 19.62 3.28 -24.48
N ILE A 5 19.69 2.60 -23.35
CA ILE A 5 18.93 1.37 -23.11
C ILE A 5 17.61 1.78 -22.46
N ALA A 6 16.50 1.65 -23.19
CA ALA A 6 15.19 2.14 -22.76
C ALA A 6 14.72 1.52 -21.43
N TYR A 7 14.84 0.19 -21.29
CA TYR A 7 14.33 -0.57 -20.14
C TYR A 7 14.92 -0.15 -18.77
N ILE A 8 16.18 0.31 -18.75
CA ILE A 8 16.89 0.79 -17.54
C ILE A 8 17.11 2.29 -17.57
N ASN A 9 16.58 2.95 -18.61
CA ASN A 9 16.73 4.36 -18.90
C ASN A 9 18.15 4.93 -18.69
N SER A 10 19.16 4.18 -19.16
CA SER A 10 20.57 4.56 -19.00
C SER A 10 21.20 4.93 -20.34
N TYR A 11 21.87 6.07 -20.36
CA TYR A 11 22.65 6.54 -21.52
C TYR A 11 24.13 6.27 -21.32
N PHE A 12 24.72 5.59 -22.30
CA PHE A 12 26.13 5.24 -22.36
C PHE A 12 26.79 5.91 -23.56
N THR A 13 28.01 6.37 -23.37
CA THR A 13 28.85 6.92 -24.43
C THR A 13 30.03 6.00 -24.70
N ILE A 14 30.44 5.97 -25.96
CA ILE A 14 31.56 5.18 -26.44
C ILE A 14 32.58 6.20 -26.97
N PRO A 15 33.69 6.42 -26.24
CA PRO A 15 34.81 7.22 -26.72
C PRO A 15 35.36 6.67 -28.03
N THR A 16 36.07 7.52 -28.79
CA THR A 16 36.76 7.08 -30.00
C THR A 16 37.78 5.99 -29.65
N GLN A 17 37.60 4.81 -30.23
CA GLN A 17 38.44 3.64 -29.98
C GLN A 17 38.32 2.65 -31.14
N GLU A 18 39.35 1.83 -31.31
CA GLU A 18 39.41 0.84 -32.38
C GLU A 18 38.70 -0.45 -31.99
N ILE A 19 37.88 -0.97 -32.89
CA ILE A 19 37.28 -2.31 -32.78
C ILE A 19 37.89 -3.14 -33.90
N ALA A 20 38.56 -4.24 -33.55
CA ALA A 20 39.20 -5.10 -34.52
C ALA A 20 38.20 -6.14 -35.05
N PHE A 21 37.96 -6.11 -36.35
CA PHE A 21 37.20 -7.14 -37.07
C PHE A 21 38.19 -8.06 -37.78
N ASN A 22 38.01 -9.37 -37.63
CA ASN A 22 38.81 -10.38 -38.33
C ASN A 22 37.91 -11.52 -38.83
N ASN A 23 38.50 -12.49 -39.53
CA ASN A 23 37.75 -13.63 -40.08
C ASN A 23 37.11 -14.54 -39.02
N GLN A 24 37.41 -14.33 -37.73
CA GLN A 24 36.85 -15.09 -36.61
C GLN A 24 35.73 -14.32 -35.90
N GLY A 25 35.55 -13.03 -36.18
CA GLY A 25 34.51 -12.18 -35.59
C GLY A 25 35.03 -10.82 -35.13
N VAL A 26 34.58 -10.40 -33.94
CA VAL A 26 34.87 -9.08 -33.35
C VAL A 26 35.74 -9.25 -32.12
N ARG A 27 36.86 -8.53 -32.06
CA ARG A 27 37.78 -8.51 -30.92
C ARG A 27 37.74 -7.18 -30.20
N PHE A 28 37.49 -7.23 -28.90
CA PHE A 28 37.52 -6.11 -27.97
C PHE A 28 38.82 -6.16 -27.15
N ASN A 29 39.58 -5.07 -27.20
CA ASN A 29 40.80 -4.89 -26.40
C ASN A 29 40.63 -3.63 -25.54
N ASN A 30 40.33 -3.83 -24.27
CA ASN A 30 40.00 -2.78 -23.30
C ASN A 30 38.96 -1.79 -23.83
N PHE A 31 37.96 -2.32 -24.51
CA PHE A 31 36.88 -1.51 -25.07
C PHE A 31 36.11 -0.84 -23.94
N THR A 32 36.04 0.48 -23.96
CA THR A 32 35.54 1.28 -22.85
C THR A 32 34.19 1.88 -23.21
N MET A 33 33.19 1.66 -22.36
CA MET A 33 31.94 2.41 -22.35
C MET A 33 31.94 3.33 -21.13
N VAL A 34 31.29 4.48 -21.25
CA VAL A 34 31.26 5.51 -20.21
C VAL A 34 29.80 5.83 -19.89
N ASP A 35 29.43 5.77 -18.61
CA ASP A 35 28.10 6.19 -18.17
C ASP A 35 27.93 7.71 -18.21
N SER A 36 26.73 8.15 -17.86
CA SER A 36 26.37 9.58 -17.82
C SER A 36 27.04 10.36 -16.66
N LEU A 37 27.78 9.70 -15.78
CA LEU A 37 28.59 10.32 -14.73
C LEU A 37 30.10 10.24 -15.00
N GLY A 38 30.50 9.73 -16.18
CA GLY A 38 31.91 9.61 -16.56
C GLY A 38 32.61 8.35 -16.01
N LYS A 39 31.87 7.42 -15.40
CA LYS A 39 32.41 6.14 -14.90
C LYS A 39 32.54 5.15 -16.04
N LYS A 40 33.53 4.25 -15.94
CA LYS A 40 33.93 3.38 -17.05
C LYS A 40 33.49 1.93 -16.81
N ALA A 41 32.98 1.33 -17.88
CA ALA A 41 32.88 -0.12 -18.03
C ALA A 41 33.89 -0.56 -19.09
N THR A 42 34.73 -1.55 -18.76
CA THR A 42 35.74 -2.08 -19.67
C THR A 42 35.37 -3.48 -20.11
N ILE A 43 35.38 -3.72 -21.42
CA ILE A 43 35.06 -4.99 -22.07
C ILE A 43 36.33 -5.53 -22.75
N ASN A 44 36.66 -6.77 -22.48
CA ASN A 44 37.77 -7.50 -23.08
C ASN A 44 37.28 -8.83 -23.66
N GLY A 45 37.90 -9.26 -24.77
CA GLY A 45 37.69 -10.58 -25.33
C GLY A 45 37.09 -10.55 -26.73
N ASN A 46 36.30 -11.56 -27.07
CA ASN A 46 35.88 -11.83 -28.45
C ASN A 46 34.40 -12.24 -28.54
N ILE A 47 33.76 -11.75 -29.60
CA ILE A 47 32.51 -12.30 -30.13
C ILE A 47 32.92 -13.06 -31.38
N ASN A 48 32.86 -14.39 -31.34
CA ASN A 48 33.25 -15.19 -32.50
C ASN A 48 32.04 -15.47 -33.38
N THR A 49 32.20 -15.23 -34.67
CA THR A 49 31.20 -15.57 -35.67
C THR A 49 31.85 -15.71 -37.03
N SER A 50 31.47 -16.77 -37.76
CA SER A 50 31.92 -16.99 -39.15
C SER A 50 30.97 -16.39 -40.18
N ASP A 51 29.69 -16.27 -39.83
CA ASP A 51 28.59 -15.97 -40.76
C ASP A 51 27.52 -15.02 -40.16
N PHE A 52 27.73 -14.51 -38.95
CA PHE A 52 26.77 -13.73 -38.15
C PHE A 52 25.48 -14.47 -37.74
N SER A 53 25.27 -15.70 -38.21
CA SER A 53 24.18 -16.59 -37.77
C SER A 53 24.55 -17.35 -36.51
N ASN A 54 25.81 -17.78 -36.39
CA ASN A 54 26.32 -18.50 -35.23
C ASN A 54 27.28 -17.59 -34.46
N VAL A 55 26.87 -17.15 -33.27
CA VAL A 55 27.63 -16.24 -32.44
C VAL A 55 27.96 -16.91 -31.10
N SER A 56 29.24 -16.92 -30.74
CA SER A 56 29.72 -17.35 -29.43
C SER A 56 30.45 -16.23 -28.71
N PHE A 57 30.39 -16.26 -27.38
CA PHE A 57 30.86 -15.20 -26.50
C PHE A 57 32.10 -15.65 -25.74
N GLY A 58 33.07 -14.75 -25.65
CA GLY A 58 34.26 -14.86 -24.80
C GLY A 58 34.57 -13.50 -24.22
N LEU A 59 33.66 -12.95 -23.42
CA LEU A 59 33.71 -11.57 -22.96
C LEU A 59 33.93 -11.46 -21.46
N ASP A 60 34.86 -10.62 -21.05
CA ASP A 60 35.08 -10.21 -19.67
C ASP A 60 34.75 -8.73 -19.54
N ILE A 61 33.80 -8.41 -18.68
CA ILE A 61 33.29 -7.05 -18.46
C ILE A 61 33.59 -6.66 -17.03
N LYS A 62 34.17 -5.49 -16.84
CA LYS A 62 34.45 -4.93 -15.52
C LYS A 62 33.84 -3.55 -15.37
N THR A 63 33.19 -3.30 -14.26
CA THR A 63 32.67 -1.98 -13.88
C THR A 63 33.18 -1.58 -12.50
N ASP A 64 33.34 -0.28 -12.29
CA ASP A 64 33.71 0.32 -11.01
C ASP A 64 32.82 1.53 -10.75
N ASN A 65 31.93 1.38 -9.77
CA ASN A 65 30.92 2.36 -9.38
C ASN A 65 30.16 2.95 -10.59
N PHE A 66 29.69 2.08 -11.47
CA PHE A 66 29.08 2.43 -12.75
C PHE A 66 27.57 2.52 -12.61
N ARG A 67 26.96 3.59 -13.12
CA ARG A 67 25.51 3.78 -13.10
C ARG A 67 24.86 2.93 -14.19
N VAL A 68 24.34 1.78 -13.79
CA VAL A 68 23.67 0.83 -14.70
C VAL A 68 22.22 1.20 -14.95
N MET A 69 21.52 1.80 -13.98
CA MET A 69 20.10 2.13 -14.08
C MET A 69 19.83 3.55 -13.61
N ASN A 70 18.96 4.25 -14.33
CA ASN A 70 18.41 5.54 -13.95
C ASN A 70 17.00 5.72 -14.53
N SER A 71 16.07 4.88 -14.09
CA SER A 71 14.69 4.83 -14.54
C SER A 71 13.71 5.30 -13.48
N THR A 72 12.53 5.74 -13.93
CA THR A 72 11.36 5.98 -13.08
C THR A 72 10.33 4.88 -13.29
N ALA A 73 9.27 4.88 -12.48
CA ALA A 73 8.14 3.95 -12.65
C ALA A 73 7.42 4.13 -14.01
N GLU A 74 7.57 5.28 -14.68
CA GLU A 74 7.03 5.50 -16.03
C GLU A 74 7.87 4.80 -17.10
N ASP A 75 9.17 4.59 -16.85
CA ASP A 75 10.05 3.88 -17.77
C ASP A 75 9.90 2.35 -17.63
N ASN A 76 9.60 1.87 -16.41
CA ASN A 76 9.49 0.46 -16.07
C ASN A 76 8.66 0.30 -14.78
N ASP A 77 7.55 -0.43 -14.89
CA ASP A 77 6.58 -0.63 -13.82
C ASP A 77 7.08 -1.54 -12.70
N MET A 78 7.96 -2.51 -13.01
CA MET A 78 8.41 -3.52 -12.06
C MET A 78 9.72 -3.14 -11.35
N ILE A 79 10.72 -2.64 -12.10
CA ILE A 79 12.04 -2.29 -11.54
C ILE A 79 12.50 -0.92 -12.00
N TYR A 80 12.81 -0.06 -11.03
CA TYR A 80 13.25 1.29 -11.34
C TYR A 80 14.14 1.90 -10.27
N GLY A 81 14.59 3.13 -10.52
CA GLY A 81 15.43 3.92 -9.64
C GLY A 81 16.83 4.13 -10.18
N THR A 82 17.75 4.47 -9.28
CA THR A 82 19.15 4.77 -9.61
C THR A 82 20.04 3.71 -9.00
N VAL A 83 20.75 2.94 -9.84
CA VAL A 83 21.59 1.82 -9.38
C VAL A 83 23.04 1.99 -9.82
N TYR A 84 23.94 1.87 -8.86
CA TYR A 84 25.39 1.92 -9.04
C TYR A 84 25.99 0.55 -8.71
N LEU A 85 26.77 -0.01 -9.63
CA LEU A 85 27.38 -1.33 -9.46
C LEU A 85 28.89 -1.31 -9.76
N SER A 86 29.64 -2.03 -8.94
CA SER A 86 30.95 -2.56 -9.30
C SER A 86 30.81 -4.04 -9.64
N SER A 87 31.39 -4.49 -10.75
CA SER A 87 31.17 -5.86 -11.19
C SER A 87 32.33 -6.44 -11.98
N ASN A 88 32.46 -7.76 -11.91
CA ASN A 88 33.26 -8.57 -12.83
C ASN A 88 32.33 -9.63 -13.44
N ILE A 89 32.06 -9.52 -14.73
CA ILE A 89 31.12 -10.36 -15.46
C ILE A 89 31.89 -11.13 -16.53
N ARG A 90 31.70 -12.45 -16.58
CA ARG A 90 32.21 -13.32 -17.63
C ARG A 90 31.02 -13.85 -18.42
N VAL A 91 30.99 -13.57 -19.71
CA VAL A 91 29.99 -14.09 -20.64
C VAL A 91 30.67 -15.09 -21.58
N ARG A 92 30.18 -16.32 -21.56
CA ARG A 92 30.64 -17.46 -22.36
C ARG A 92 29.44 -18.09 -23.08
N GLY A 93 29.66 -19.19 -23.79
CA GLY A 93 28.62 -19.91 -24.51
C GLY A 93 28.26 -19.27 -25.85
N ASP A 94 27.06 -19.57 -26.35
CA ASP A 94 26.55 -19.08 -27.64
C ASP A 94 25.16 -18.46 -27.51
N MET A 95 24.56 -18.03 -28.62
CA MET A 95 23.22 -17.44 -28.58
C MET A 95 22.13 -18.39 -28.10
N ASN A 96 22.27 -19.72 -28.20
CA ASN A 96 21.26 -20.64 -27.69
C ASN A 96 21.33 -20.76 -26.16
N GLN A 97 22.54 -20.76 -25.61
CA GLN A 97 22.80 -20.91 -24.19
C GLN A 97 24.01 -20.05 -23.76
N PRO A 98 23.82 -18.73 -23.57
CA PRO A 98 24.83 -17.89 -22.95
C PRO A 98 25.05 -18.36 -21.50
N ASP A 99 26.32 -18.38 -21.09
CA ASP A 99 26.74 -18.71 -19.74
C ASP A 99 27.35 -17.47 -19.08
N VAL A 100 26.68 -16.94 -18.07
CA VAL A 100 27.00 -15.66 -17.43
C VAL A 100 27.39 -15.91 -15.98
N ASN A 101 28.65 -15.68 -15.65
CA ASN A 101 29.14 -15.70 -14.28
C ASN A 101 29.49 -14.27 -13.87
N MET A 102 28.91 -13.77 -12.78
CA MET A 102 29.11 -12.40 -12.33
C MET A 102 29.35 -12.28 -10.84
N ASN A 103 30.28 -11.41 -10.48
CA ASN A 103 30.44 -10.90 -9.13
C ASN A 103 30.01 -9.44 -9.15
N VAL A 104 29.07 -9.07 -8.29
CA VAL A 104 28.46 -7.74 -8.25
C VAL A 104 28.51 -7.21 -6.83
N THR A 105 28.86 -5.93 -6.72
CA THR A 105 28.70 -5.13 -5.51
C THR A 105 27.73 -3.99 -5.83
N VAL A 106 26.61 -3.95 -5.12
CA VAL A 106 25.67 -2.83 -5.15
C VAL A 106 26.24 -1.70 -4.32
N GLU A 107 26.55 -0.59 -4.96
CA GLU A 107 27.27 0.52 -4.36
C GLU A 107 26.34 1.48 -3.62
N LYS A 108 26.93 2.22 -2.68
CA LYS A 108 26.25 3.32 -1.98
C LYS A 108 25.71 4.38 -2.94
N GLY A 109 24.66 5.07 -2.51
CA GLY A 109 23.93 6.02 -3.36
C GLY A 109 22.92 5.34 -4.30
N THR A 110 22.89 4.00 -4.33
CA THR A 110 21.83 3.24 -4.97
C THR A 110 20.49 3.49 -4.27
N LYS A 111 19.45 3.72 -5.07
CA LYS A 111 18.04 3.74 -4.69
C LYS A 111 17.29 2.87 -5.68
N PHE A 112 17.13 1.61 -5.33
CA PHE A 112 16.44 0.63 -6.14
C PHE A 112 15.00 0.47 -5.67
N PHE A 113 14.08 0.31 -6.61
CA PHE A 113 12.67 0.03 -6.36
C PHE A 113 12.29 -1.24 -7.11
N TYR A 114 11.67 -2.17 -6.38
CA TYR A 114 10.95 -3.30 -6.92
C TYR A 114 9.47 -3.12 -6.57
N ALA A 115 8.63 -2.98 -7.58
CA ALA A 115 7.19 -2.99 -7.40
C ALA A 115 6.64 -4.38 -7.69
N MET A 116 5.88 -4.91 -6.74
CA MET A 116 5.26 -6.22 -6.92
C MET A 116 4.23 -6.13 -8.06
N PRO A 117 4.25 -7.06 -9.02
CA PRO A 117 3.23 -7.10 -10.06
C PRO A 117 1.86 -7.22 -9.41
N ILE A 118 0.94 -6.30 -9.75
CA ILE A 118 -0.44 -6.40 -9.29
C ILE A 118 -1.08 -7.55 -10.08
N ASN A 119 -1.13 -8.73 -9.48
CA ASN A 119 -1.74 -9.93 -10.08
C ASN A 119 -3.28 -9.88 -10.10
N ASP A 120 -3.88 -8.69 -10.02
CA ASP A 120 -5.33 -8.54 -10.02
C ASP A 120 -5.81 -8.08 -11.41
N PRO A 121 -6.47 -8.96 -12.19
CA PRO A 121 -7.06 -8.60 -13.48
C PRO A 121 -8.07 -7.46 -13.39
N SER A 122 -8.56 -7.14 -12.18
CA SER A 122 -9.50 -6.04 -11.94
C SER A 122 -8.85 -4.66 -11.75
N VAL A 123 -7.52 -4.62 -11.56
CA VAL A 123 -6.71 -3.39 -11.36
C VAL A 123 -5.86 -3.07 -12.60
N ILE A 124 -6.14 -3.71 -13.74
CA ILE A 124 -5.84 -3.07 -15.02
C ILE A 124 -6.77 -1.87 -15.07
N ASP A 125 -6.20 -0.66 -14.92
CA ASP A 125 -6.90 0.59 -15.12
C ASP A 125 -7.81 0.42 -16.34
N GLN A 126 -9.13 0.38 -16.09
CA GLN A 126 -10.09 0.63 -17.15
C GLN A 126 -9.98 2.12 -17.45
N GLU A 127 -8.90 2.51 -18.13
CA GLU A 127 -8.94 3.67 -18.99
C GLU A 127 -10.07 3.38 -19.98
N GLY A 128 -11.26 3.86 -19.64
CA GLY A 128 -12.39 3.91 -20.54
C GLY A 128 -12.02 4.83 -21.69
N ILE A 129 -11.30 4.30 -22.68
CA ILE A 129 -11.06 4.99 -23.93
C ILE A 129 -12.41 5.00 -24.66
N VAL A 130 -13.20 6.05 -24.43
CA VAL A 130 -14.20 6.46 -25.41
C VAL A 130 -13.41 7.04 -26.58
N GLN A 131 -13.04 6.18 -27.53
CA GLN A 131 -12.47 6.63 -28.78
C GLN A 131 -13.62 7.11 -29.67
N PHE A 132 -13.78 8.43 -29.77
CA PHE A 132 -14.64 9.01 -30.78
C PHE A 132 -13.97 8.79 -32.15
N ILE A 133 -14.47 7.81 -32.89
CA ILE A 133 -14.15 7.65 -34.31
C ILE A 133 -15.07 8.55 -35.13
N ASP A 134 -14.48 9.47 -35.87
CA ASP A 134 -15.16 10.16 -36.96
C ASP A 134 -15.17 9.20 -38.17
N GLN A 135 -16.35 8.66 -38.52
CA GLN A 135 -16.50 7.67 -39.60
C GLN A 135 -16.28 8.27 -41.00
N ASP A 136 -16.24 9.60 -41.12
CA ASP A 136 -16.12 10.33 -42.39
C ASP A 136 -14.71 10.91 -42.62
N ALA A 137 -13.76 10.68 -41.71
CA ALA A 137 -12.39 11.13 -41.86
C ALA A 137 -11.61 10.22 -42.85
N PRO A 138 -10.94 10.76 -43.89
CA PRO A 138 -10.09 9.98 -44.78
C PRO A 138 -8.95 9.31 -43.99
N PRO A 139 -8.51 8.09 -44.37
CA PRO A 139 -7.54 7.31 -43.61
C PRO A 139 -6.14 7.92 -43.78
N PHE A 140 -5.84 8.96 -43.02
CA PHE A 140 -4.49 9.52 -42.93
C PHE A 140 -4.24 10.19 -41.59
N ASN A 141 -3.99 9.35 -40.59
CA ASN A 141 -3.40 9.71 -39.33
C ASN A 141 -2.23 8.74 -39.11
N GLY A 142 -1.02 9.23 -39.37
CA GLY A 142 0.25 8.51 -39.25
C GLY A 142 0.61 8.10 -37.82
N GLN A 143 -0.28 7.38 -37.15
CA GLN A 143 0.08 6.48 -36.07
C GLN A 143 0.60 5.20 -36.71
N ARG A 144 1.84 4.84 -36.40
CA ARG A 144 2.34 3.50 -36.67
C ARG A 144 1.32 2.51 -36.13
N ASP A 145 0.94 1.54 -36.95
CA ASP A 145 0.17 0.38 -36.54
C ASP A 145 0.68 -0.12 -35.18
N LEU A 146 -0.18 -0.09 -34.15
CA LEU A 146 -0.03 -0.90 -32.93
C LEU A 146 -0.34 -2.38 -33.23
N LYS A 147 0.12 -2.85 -34.39
CA LYS A 147 0.16 -4.23 -34.84
C LYS A 147 1.56 -4.54 -35.36
N ALA A 148 2.57 -4.25 -34.55
CA ALA A 148 3.73 -5.12 -34.53
C ALA A 148 3.44 -6.21 -33.50
N ASP A 149 2.65 -7.21 -33.92
CA ASP A 149 2.70 -8.57 -33.38
C ASP A 149 4.05 -9.21 -33.78
N SER A 150 5.11 -8.52 -33.41
CA SER A 150 6.47 -8.99 -33.42
C SER A 150 6.85 -8.99 -31.95
N ILE A 151 6.34 -9.98 -31.22
CA ILE A 151 7.18 -10.59 -30.18
C ILE A 151 8.45 -10.98 -30.95
N SER A 152 9.43 -10.07 -30.98
CA SER A 152 10.79 -10.40 -31.33
C SER A 152 11.18 -11.42 -30.28
N LYS A 153 10.91 -12.70 -30.55
CA LYS A 153 11.43 -13.81 -29.76
C LYS A 153 12.90 -13.51 -29.67
N SER A 154 13.37 -13.23 -28.46
CA SER A 154 14.79 -13.03 -28.23
C SER A 154 15.50 -14.18 -28.92
N PRO A 155 16.53 -13.92 -29.76
CA PRO A 155 17.26 -15.01 -30.38
C PRO A 155 17.95 -15.89 -29.33
N ILE A 156 18.00 -15.42 -28.07
CA ILE A 156 18.41 -16.18 -26.90
C ILE A 156 17.27 -17.10 -26.43
N LYS A 157 17.50 -18.42 -26.52
CA LYS A 157 16.53 -19.45 -26.12
C LYS A 157 16.51 -19.72 -24.61
N GLY A 158 17.65 -19.56 -23.94
CA GLY A 158 17.80 -19.69 -22.49
C GLY A 158 19.11 -19.06 -22.03
N ILE A 159 19.24 -18.76 -20.74
CA ILE A 159 20.46 -18.18 -20.13
C ILE A 159 20.84 -19.05 -18.93
N ASN A 160 22.10 -19.43 -18.81
CA ASN A 160 22.65 -19.91 -17.55
C ASN A 160 23.33 -18.73 -16.85
N LEU A 161 22.89 -18.41 -15.63
CA LEU A 161 23.42 -17.30 -14.85
C LEU A 161 23.81 -17.77 -13.45
N VAL A 162 24.97 -17.32 -12.98
CA VAL A 162 25.41 -17.41 -11.59
C VAL A 162 25.93 -16.04 -11.18
N ALA A 163 25.38 -15.49 -10.11
CA ALA A 163 25.69 -14.16 -9.60
C ALA A 163 25.97 -14.20 -8.10
N ASP A 164 27.19 -13.80 -7.74
CA ASP A 164 27.57 -13.46 -6.37
C ASP A 164 27.29 -11.96 -6.17
N ILE A 165 26.35 -11.61 -5.29
CA ILE A 165 25.87 -10.23 -5.08
C ILE A 165 26.16 -9.80 -3.65
N ASN A 166 26.93 -8.74 -3.51
CA ASN A 166 27.22 -8.07 -2.24
C ASN A 166 26.47 -6.74 -2.22
N VAL A 167 25.80 -6.39 -1.12
CA VAL A 167 25.07 -5.12 -1.01
C VAL A 167 25.74 -4.22 0.03
N ASN A 168 26.11 -3.01 -0.38
CA ASN A 168 26.62 -2.01 0.54
C ASN A 168 25.54 -1.58 1.56
N PRO A 169 25.86 -1.47 2.86
CA PRO A 169 24.90 -1.07 3.90
C PRO A 169 24.22 0.30 3.69
N GLU A 170 24.80 1.18 2.88
CA GLU A 170 24.22 2.49 2.55
C GLU A 170 23.32 2.46 1.28
N ALA A 171 23.28 1.33 0.56
CA ALA A 171 22.40 1.15 -0.59
C ALA A 171 20.94 0.98 -0.13
N GLU A 172 20.04 1.76 -0.71
CA GLU A 172 18.62 1.77 -0.37
C GLU A 172 17.85 0.87 -1.34
N LEU A 173 17.21 -0.17 -0.80
CA LEU A 173 16.31 -1.05 -1.53
C LEU A 173 14.88 -0.80 -1.06
N ASN A 174 13.97 -0.61 -2.00
CA ASN A 174 12.57 -0.33 -1.73
C ASN A 174 11.71 -1.42 -2.38
N VAL A 175 10.88 -2.07 -1.58
CA VAL A 175 9.86 -3.02 -2.05
C VAL A 175 8.51 -2.34 -1.91
N VAL A 176 7.87 -2.05 -3.04
CA VAL A 176 6.50 -1.53 -3.09
C VAL A 176 5.57 -2.72 -3.06
N VAL A 177 5.00 -2.98 -1.90
CA VAL A 177 4.14 -4.14 -1.65
C VAL A 177 2.75 -3.89 -2.24
N ASP A 178 2.21 -2.70 -1.98
CA ASP A 178 0.92 -2.27 -2.51
C ASP A 178 1.09 -0.88 -3.10
N PRO A 179 1.20 -0.73 -4.43
CA PRO A 179 1.31 0.58 -5.06
C PRO A 179 0.09 1.48 -4.85
N SER A 180 -1.11 0.89 -4.71
CA SER A 180 -2.39 1.61 -4.58
C SER A 180 -2.56 2.21 -3.18
N ASN A 181 -2.25 1.44 -2.14
CA ASN A 181 -2.25 1.90 -0.75
C ASN A 181 -0.91 2.57 -0.37
N GLY A 182 0.12 2.32 -1.17
CA GLY A 182 1.47 2.81 -1.03
C GLY A 182 2.18 2.25 0.21
N ASP A 183 1.92 0.97 0.49
CA ASP A 183 2.68 0.16 1.44
C ASP A 183 4.06 -0.10 0.85
N MET A 184 5.08 0.32 1.59
CA MET A 184 6.45 0.30 1.11
C MET A 184 7.39 -0.11 2.24
N LEU A 185 8.22 -1.10 1.95
CA LEU A 185 9.35 -1.50 2.77
C LEU A 185 10.60 -0.85 2.20
N THR A 186 11.21 0.05 2.95
CA THR A 186 12.50 0.67 2.62
C THR A 186 13.56 0.10 3.54
N VAL A 187 14.60 -0.51 2.98
CA VAL A 187 15.69 -1.15 3.73
C VAL A 187 17.06 -0.67 3.27
N LYS A 188 17.95 -0.57 4.25
CA LYS A 188 19.39 -0.37 4.11
C LYS A 188 20.08 -1.40 4.97
N GLY A 189 21.00 -2.15 4.40
CA GLY A 189 21.55 -3.31 5.08
C GLY A 189 22.65 -3.99 4.29
N ASP A 190 23.35 -4.86 5.00
CA ASP A 190 24.43 -5.67 4.49
C ASP A 190 23.86 -6.99 3.97
N ALA A 191 24.32 -7.45 2.81
CA ALA A 191 23.85 -8.72 2.27
C ALA A 191 24.87 -9.40 1.37
N ASP A 192 24.94 -10.72 1.54
CA ASP A 192 25.63 -11.65 0.66
C ASP A 192 24.58 -12.59 0.06
N LEU A 193 24.35 -12.44 -1.24
CA LEU A 193 23.31 -13.17 -1.98
C LEU A 193 23.95 -13.93 -3.15
N ASN A 194 23.51 -15.16 -3.35
CA ASN A 194 23.82 -15.97 -4.52
C ASN A 194 22.55 -16.12 -5.33
N ALA A 195 22.55 -15.62 -6.56
CA ALA A 195 21.44 -15.76 -7.50
C ALA A 195 21.85 -16.61 -8.70
N THR A 196 20.98 -17.52 -9.12
CA THR A 196 21.17 -18.36 -10.30
C THR A 196 19.96 -18.32 -11.21
N MET A 197 20.15 -18.40 -12.52
CA MET A 197 19.09 -18.62 -13.49
C MET A 197 19.44 -19.82 -14.35
N ASP A 198 18.53 -20.77 -14.48
CA ASP A 198 18.70 -21.89 -15.42
C ASP A 198 18.19 -21.52 -16.83
N PRO A 199 18.53 -22.31 -17.87
CA PRO A 199 18.08 -22.03 -19.24
C PRO A 199 16.56 -22.00 -19.44
N SER A 200 15.76 -22.51 -18.50
CA SER A 200 14.30 -22.39 -18.54
C SER A 200 13.78 -21.02 -18.09
N GLY A 201 14.67 -20.20 -17.52
CA GLY A 201 14.36 -18.89 -16.94
C GLY A 201 14.01 -18.96 -15.45
N LYS A 202 14.08 -20.15 -14.82
CA LYS A 202 13.84 -20.29 -13.38
C LYS A 202 14.97 -19.61 -12.61
N ILE A 203 14.61 -18.72 -11.70
CA ILE A 203 15.55 -18.00 -10.84
C ILE A 203 15.56 -18.64 -9.47
N SER A 204 16.74 -18.83 -8.89
CA SER A 204 16.88 -19.17 -7.48
C SER A 204 17.83 -18.17 -6.82
N MET A 205 17.52 -17.78 -5.60
CA MET A 205 18.31 -16.90 -4.76
C MET A 205 18.49 -17.52 -3.38
N THR A 206 19.71 -17.45 -2.86
CA THR A 206 20.05 -17.89 -1.51
C THR A 206 20.92 -16.85 -0.83
N GLY A 207 20.77 -16.67 0.48
CA GLY A 207 21.58 -15.72 1.23
C GLY A 207 20.77 -14.99 2.29
N ARG A 208 21.46 -14.08 2.98
CA ARG A 208 20.91 -13.31 4.10
C ARG A 208 21.13 -11.82 3.85
N TYR A 209 20.08 -11.05 4.11
CA TYR A 209 20.13 -9.59 4.17
C TYR A 209 19.88 -9.17 5.62
N GLU A 210 20.85 -8.49 6.21
CA GLU A 210 20.76 -7.94 7.56
C GLU A 210 20.48 -6.44 7.51
N ILE A 211 19.32 -6.05 8.03
CA ILE A 211 18.88 -4.66 8.01
C ILE A 211 19.62 -3.87 9.10
N VAL A 212 20.23 -2.78 8.67
CA VAL A 212 20.91 -1.79 9.52
C VAL A 212 19.98 -0.61 9.81
N ASP A 213 19.23 -0.15 8.81
CA ASP A 213 18.26 0.95 8.94
C ASP A 213 17.13 0.80 7.91
N GLY A 214 16.03 1.49 8.14
CA GLY A 214 14.91 1.53 7.21
C GLY A 214 13.57 1.76 7.88
N SER A 215 12.51 1.62 7.10
CA SER A 215 11.15 1.84 7.55
C SER A 215 10.17 0.95 6.82
N TYR A 216 9.10 0.57 7.51
CA TYR A 216 7.93 -0.02 6.92
C TYR A 216 6.76 0.94 7.08
N ASN A 217 6.20 1.39 5.95
CA ASN A 217 5.02 2.24 5.95
C ASN A 217 3.78 1.36 5.94
N LEU A 218 3.14 1.23 7.11
CA LEU A 218 1.87 0.52 7.25
C LEU A 218 0.71 1.46 6.92
N SER A 219 -0.12 1.12 5.95
CA SER A 219 -1.37 1.84 5.71
C SER A 219 -2.44 1.43 6.72
N VAL A 220 -2.92 2.39 7.51
CA VAL A 220 -4.00 2.18 8.49
C VAL A 220 -5.31 2.75 7.94
N GLY A 221 -5.76 2.20 6.81
CA GLY A 221 -6.99 2.62 6.13
C GLY A 221 -7.09 4.14 5.89
N PRO A 222 -8.23 4.79 6.20
CA PRO A 222 -8.43 6.22 5.93
C PRO A 222 -7.58 7.15 6.81
N LEU A 223 -6.87 6.62 7.81
CA LEU A 223 -6.07 7.37 8.77
C LEU A 223 -4.64 7.66 8.26
N GLY A 224 -4.32 7.16 7.07
CA GLY A 224 -3.05 7.38 6.40
C GLY A 224 -1.95 6.39 6.79
N LYS A 225 -0.72 6.71 6.38
CA LYS A 225 0.45 5.85 6.53
C LYS A 225 1.14 6.07 7.88
N LYS A 226 1.48 4.99 8.57
CA LYS A 226 2.27 5.01 9.81
C LYS A 226 3.67 4.50 9.52
N PRO A 227 4.70 5.37 9.62
CA PRO A 227 6.08 4.97 9.36
C PRO A 227 6.63 4.25 10.59
N PHE A 228 6.66 2.92 10.55
CA PHE A 228 7.39 2.14 11.55
C PHE A 228 8.87 2.12 11.19
N LYS A 229 9.73 2.48 12.15
CA LYS A 229 11.18 2.41 11.96
C LYS A 229 11.66 0.98 12.17
N LEU A 230 12.42 0.42 11.24
CA LEU A 230 12.98 -0.91 11.39
C LEU A 230 14.03 -0.92 12.51
N VAL A 231 13.97 -1.96 13.34
CA VAL A 231 14.90 -2.18 14.45
C VAL A 231 16.06 -3.03 13.92
N LYS A 232 17.29 -2.62 14.29
CA LYS A 232 18.52 -3.33 13.93
C LYS A 232 18.45 -4.79 14.37
N GLY A 233 18.96 -5.69 13.52
CA GLY A 233 18.89 -7.14 13.71
C GLY A 233 17.70 -7.81 13.01
N SER A 234 16.87 -7.02 12.33
CA SER A 234 15.87 -7.53 11.38
C SER A 234 16.55 -8.17 10.16
N THR A 235 15.99 -9.26 9.64
CA THR A 235 16.62 -10.03 8.56
C THR A 235 15.64 -10.50 7.49
N LEU A 236 16.13 -10.63 6.26
CA LEU A 236 15.50 -11.39 5.19
C LEU A 236 16.42 -12.55 4.79
N ILE A 237 15.84 -13.73 4.57
CA ILE A 237 16.58 -14.93 4.21
C ILE A 237 15.93 -15.56 2.98
N TRP A 238 16.73 -15.82 1.95
CA TRP A 238 16.30 -16.55 0.76
C TRP A 238 16.89 -17.95 0.76
N THR A 239 16.09 -18.92 0.34
CA THR A 239 16.47 -20.34 0.25
C THR A 239 16.00 -21.00 -1.05
N GLY A 240 15.57 -20.22 -2.05
CA GLY A 240 14.76 -20.72 -3.16
C GLY A 240 14.36 -19.62 -4.13
N GLU A 241 13.07 -19.41 -4.35
CA GLU A 241 12.57 -18.38 -5.27
C GLU A 241 12.83 -16.96 -4.71
N PRO A 242 13.24 -15.97 -5.53
CA PRO A 242 13.50 -14.60 -5.07
C PRO A 242 12.29 -13.90 -4.42
N THR A 243 11.07 -14.28 -4.79
CA THR A 243 9.82 -13.73 -4.26
C THR A 243 9.40 -14.36 -2.93
N GLU A 244 10.02 -15.46 -2.51
CA GLU A 244 9.64 -16.24 -1.31
C GLU A 244 10.59 -15.99 -0.13
N ALA A 245 11.10 -14.76 0.01
CA ALA A 245 11.98 -14.39 1.11
C ALA A 245 11.30 -14.65 2.46
N ASN A 246 11.99 -15.33 3.38
CA ASN A 246 11.54 -15.44 4.76
C ASN A 246 11.99 -14.19 5.53
N VAL A 247 11.03 -13.47 6.10
CA VAL A 247 11.24 -12.24 6.84
C VAL A 247 11.19 -12.50 8.33
N ASN A 248 12.06 -11.81 9.07
CA ASN A 248 11.98 -11.67 10.52
C ASN A 248 12.30 -10.21 10.83
N LEU A 249 11.28 -9.35 10.72
CA LEU A 249 11.42 -7.92 10.91
C LEU A 249 10.79 -7.51 12.22
N THR A 250 11.48 -6.62 12.92
CA THR A 250 10.92 -5.88 14.05
C THR A 250 10.93 -4.41 13.66
N ALA A 251 9.79 -3.75 13.79
CA ALA A 251 9.65 -2.33 13.52
C ALA A 251 9.02 -1.63 14.72
N LEU A 252 9.35 -0.36 14.93
CA LEU A 252 8.94 0.43 16.09
C LEU A 252 8.26 1.72 15.64
N TYR A 253 7.09 1.99 16.22
CA TYR A 253 6.41 3.27 16.15
C TYR A 253 6.26 3.85 17.56
N GLU A 254 6.78 5.06 17.77
CA GLU A 254 6.65 5.75 19.06
C GLU A 254 5.46 6.71 19.05
N VAL A 255 4.65 6.66 20.10
CA VAL A 255 3.41 7.44 20.24
C VAL A 255 3.34 8.07 21.63
N ASN A 256 3.14 9.38 21.67
CA ASN A 256 2.98 10.12 22.90
C ASN A 256 1.50 10.15 23.34
N ALA A 257 1.13 9.25 24.25
CA ALA A 257 -0.24 9.05 24.72
C ALA A 257 -0.32 9.16 26.25
N ALA A 258 -1.49 9.55 26.77
CA ALA A 258 -1.75 9.55 28.21
C ALA A 258 -2.23 8.15 28.67
N PRO A 259 -1.69 7.59 29.76
CA PRO A 259 -2.10 6.27 30.26
C PRO A 259 -3.46 6.25 30.97
N ILE A 260 -4.14 7.39 31.15
CA ILE A 260 -5.42 7.51 31.85
C ILE A 260 -6.46 6.47 31.43
N ASP A 261 -6.64 6.28 30.12
CA ASP A 261 -7.60 5.32 29.56
C ASP A 261 -7.09 3.88 29.69
N LEU A 262 -5.78 3.65 29.58
CA LEU A 262 -5.16 2.33 29.79
C LEU A 262 -5.32 1.85 31.24
N LEU A 263 -5.11 2.77 32.19
CA LEU A 263 -5.18 2.51 33.63
C LEU A 263 -6.62 2.55 34.18
N ASN A 264 -7.56 3.14 33.42
CA ASN A 264 -8.94 3.39 33.85
C ASN A 264 -9.01 4.24 35.12
N THR A 265 -8.23 5.32 35.17
CA THR A 265 -8.12 6.23 36.33
C THR A 265 -8.54 7.67 35.98
N PRO A 266 -9.82 7.91 35.61
CA PRO A 266 -10.28 9.21 35.08
C PRO A 266 -10.08 10.38 36.05
N ASP A 267 -10.09 10.08 37.35
CA ASP A 267 -9.99 11.06 38.44
C ASP A 267 -8.54 11.39 38.85
N ASP A 268 -7.54 10.65 38.34
CA ASP A 268 -6.14 10.88 38.67
C ASP A 268 -5.49 11.84 37.64
N PRO A 269 -5.22 13.11 38.00
CA PRO A 269 -4.60 14.07 37.09
C PRO A 269 -3.18 13.69 36.67
N THR A 270 -2.48 12.87 37.46
CA THR A 270 -1.10 12.46 37.14
C THR A 270 -1.06 11.55 35.90
N THR A 271 -2.13 10.77 35.67
CA THR A 271 -2.28 9.87 34.52
C THR A 271 -2.66 10.57 33.21
N LYS A 272 -2.89 11.89 33.24
CA LYS A 272 -3.08 12.73 32.04
C LYS A 272 -1.76 13.13 31.38
N THR A 273 -0.64 12.93 32.07
CA THR A 273 0.70 13.21 31.55
C THR A 273 1.03 12.21 30.44
N LYS A 274 1.42 12.71 29.26
CA LYS A 274 1.78 11.86 28.13
C LYS A 274 3.10 11.14 28.39
N LEU A 275 3.15 9.87 28.00
CA LEU A 275 4.35 9.05 28.00
C LEU A 275 4.64 8.56 26.57
N PRO A 276 5.92 8.35 26.20
CA PRO A 276 6.32 7.86 24.88
C PRO A 276 6.13 6.34 24.78
N PHE A 277 4.93 5.88 24.47
CA PHE A 277 4.66 4.45 24.28
C PHE A 277 5.29 3.94 22.98
N GLN A 278 5.72 2.68 22.99
CA GLN A 278 6.39 2.02 21.89
C GLN A 278 5.52 0.90 21.34
N VAL A 279 5.02 1.06 20.11
CA VAL A 279 4.30 0.02 19.39
C VAL A 279 5.31 -0.74 18.53
N TYR A 280 5.60 -1.97 18.92
CA TYR A 280 6.38 -2.91 18.14
C TYR A 280 5.48 -3.65 17.15
N LEU A 281 5.91 -3.72 15.90
CA LEU A 281 5.35 -4.56 14.85
C LEU A 281 6.38 -5.66 14.56
N TYR A 282 5.96 -6.91 14.70
CA TYR A 282 6.74 -8.08 14.30
C TYR A 282 6.16 -8.65 13.02
N MET A 283 7.01 -8.82 12.01
CA MET A 283 6.66 -9.39 10.72
C MET A 283 7.47 -10.66 10.51
N LYS A 284 6.82 -11.81 10.41
CA LYS A 284 7.47 -13.13 10.29
C LYS A 284 6.89 -13.96 9.13
N GLY A 285 7.66 -14.87 8.58
CA GLY A 285 7.19 -15.79 7.53
C GLY A 285 7.54 -15.31 6.13
N GLU A 286 6.75 -15.64 5.12
CA GLU A 286 7.03 -15.23 3.73
C GLU A 286 6.76 -13.73 3.52
N LEU A 287 7.64 -13.03 2.81
CA LEU A 287 7.51 -11.59 2.52
C LEU A 287 6.18 -11.24 1.84
N MET A 288 5.68 -12.13 0.98
CA MET A 288 4.42 -11.95 0.25
C MET A 288 3.18 -12.20 1.12
N LYS A 289 3.33 -12.96 2.21
CA LYS A 289 2.26 -13.34 3.13
C LYS A 289 2.76 -13.33 4.58
N PRO A 290 3.18 -12.16 5.09
CA PRO A 290 3.77 -12.10 6.40
C PRO A 290 2.72 -12.29 7.49
N ILE A 291 3.10 -12.95 8.56
CA ILE A 291 2.36 -13.00 9.82
C ILE A 291 2.77 -11.74 10.60
N ILE A 292 1.80 -10.84 10.80
CA ILE A 292 1.98 -9.60 11.54
C ILE A 292 1.46 -9.80 12.96
N SER A 293 2.25 -9.41 13.95
CA SER A 293 1.85 -9.36 15.36
C SER A 293 2.41 -8.12 16.02
N PHE A 294 1.82 -7.70 17.13
CA PHE A 294 2.21 -6.47 17.80
C PHE A 294 2.72 -6.70 19.22
N LYS A 295 3.28 -5.66 19.81
CA LYS A 295 3.49 -5.53 21.25
C LYS A 295 3.51 -4.05 21.60
N ILE A 296 2.88 -3.67 22.70
CA ILE A 296 3.02 -2.32 23.26
C ILE A 296 4.00 -2.36 24.42
N ASP A 297 4.96 -1.44 24.43
CA ASP A 297 5.95 -1.30 25.48
C ASP A 297 6.11 0.17 25.88
N LEU A 298 6.93 0.41 26.89
CA LEU A 298 7.32 1.71 27.39
C LEU A 298 8.86 1.74 27.51
N PRO A 299 9.54 2.84 27.13
CA PRO A 299 10.98 2.99 27.27
C PRO A 299 11.45 2.73 28.70
N GLU A 300 12.63 2.10 28.84
CA GLU A 300 13.13 1.65 30.14
C GLU A 300 13.25 2.78 31.17
N ASN A 301 13.64 3.99 30.73
CA ASN A 301 13.73 5.18 31.56
C ASN A 301 12.37 5.66 32.12
N GLU A 302 11.26 5.35 31.45
CA GLU A 302 9.91 5.76 31.87
C GLU A 302 9.28 4.74 32.82
N ARG A 303 9.72 3.47 32.79
CA ARG A 303 9.18 2.37 33.63
C ARG A 303 9.41 2.59 35.12
N GLY A 304 10.39 3.40 35.51
CA GLY A 304 10.71 3.71 36.91
C GLY A 304 9.85 4.81 37.55
N THR A 305 9.02 5.50 36.76
CA THR A 305 8.15 6.57 37.29
C THR A 305 6.92 5.99 37.99
N ALA A 306 6.29 6.78 38.88
CA ALA A 306 5.09 6.34 39.60
C ALA A 306 3.96 5.92 38.64
N VAL A 307 3.71 6.72 37.60
CA VAL A 307 2.69 6.41 36.59
C VAL A 307 3.18 5.37 35.58
N GLY A 308 4.45 5.45 35.16
CA GLY A 308 5.02 4.54 34.17
C GLY A 308 5.12 3.09 34.63
N SER A 309 5.39 2.84 35.92
CA SER A 309 5.39 1.49 36.49
C SER A 309 4.00 0.83 36.48
N LEU A 310 2.95 1.60 36.79
CA LEU A 310 1.55 1.17 36.69
C LEU A 310 1.18 0.89 35.23
N ALA A 311 1.50 1.81 34.32
CA ALA A 311 1.25 1.66 32.89
C ALA A 311 1.95 0.40 32.35
N TYR A 312 3.23 0.22 32.65
CA TYR A 312 4.01 -0.94 32.23
C TYR A 312 3.40 -2.26 32.71
N THR A 313 2.96 -2.33 33.97
CA THR A 313 2.30 -3.52 34.53
C THR A 313 1.01 -3.84 33.78
N LYS A 314 0.19 -2.82 33.47
CA LYS A 314 -1.04 -2.99 32.69
C LYS A 314 -0.72 -3.44 31.26
N LEU A 315 0.32 -2.91 30.63
CA LEU A 315 0.78 -3.36 29.30
C LEU A 315 1.17 -4.83 29.27
N GLN A 316 1.76 -5.39 30.35
CA GLN A 316 2.03 -6.84 30.42
C GLN A 316 0.77 -7.69 30.35
N SER A 317 -0.36 -7.17 30.86
CA SER A 317 -1.65 -7.85 30.76
C SER A 317 -2.26 -7.68 29.36
N VAL A 318 -2.19 -6.47 28.80
CA VAL A 318 -2.64 -6.19 27.42
C VAL A 318 -1.91 -7.07 26.41
N ASN A 319 -0.58 -7.19 26.50
CA ASN A 319 0.22 -8.00 25.57
C ASN A 319 -0.06 -9.53 25.65
N ARG A 320 -0.82 -10.01 26.64
CA ARG A 320 -1.18 -11.44 26.75
C ARG A 320 -2.51 -11.77 26.07
N ASP A 321 -3.34 -10.77 25.82
CA ASP A 321 -4.63 -10.90 25.15
C ASP A 321 -4.52 -10.23 23.78
N GLU A 322 -4.50 -11.04 22.73
CA GLU A 322 -4.30 -10.58 21.36
C GLU A 322 -5.40 -9.60 20.91
N ASN A 323 -6.64 -9.80 21.35
CA ASN A 323 -7.76 -8.93 20.98
C ASN A 323 -7.62 -7.55 21.65
N GLU A 324 -7.35 -7.55 22.95
CA GLU A 324 -7.12 -6.31 23.69
C GLU A 324 -5.87 -5.58 23.19
N LEU A 325 -4.79 -6.32 22.89
CA LEU A 325 -3.58 -5.75 22.28
C LEU A 325 -3.87 -5.08 20.94
N ASN A 326 -4.51 -5.79 20.01
CA ASN A 326 -4.81 -5.26 18.68
C ASN A 326 -5.72 -4.03 18.76
N LYS A 327 -6.69 -4.04 19.68
CA LYS A 327 -7.55 -2.88 19.97
C LYS A 327 -6.75 -1.68 20.46
N GLN A 328 -5.84 -1.86 21.42
CA GLN A 328 -5.02 -0.76 21.94
C GLN A 328 -4.02 -0.25 20.90
N VAL A 329 -3.42 -1.14 20.10
CA VAL A 329 -2.52 -0.78 19.00
C VAL A 329 -3.27 0.07 17.98
N PHE A 330 -4.46 -0.37 17.56
CA PHE A 330 -5.28 0.42 16.65
C PHE A 330 -5.59 1.80 17.23
N ALA A 331 -6.01 1.88 18.48
CA ALA A 331 -6.29 3.15 19.16
C ALA A 331 -5.08 4.08 19.19
N LEU A 332 -3.90 3.55 19.48
CA LEU A 332 -2.66 4.31 19.49
C LEU A 332 -2.28 4.81 18.09
N LEU A 333 -2.39 3.98 17.07
CA LEU A 333 -2.05 4.36 15.69
C LEU A 333 -3.08 5.34 15.11
N ALA A 334 -4.37 5.13 15.38
CA ALA A 334 -5.47 5.92 14.83
C ALA A 334 -5.68 7.24 15.58
N LEU A 335 -5.68 7.18 16.91
CA LEU A 335 -6.15 8.25 17.78
C LEU A 335 -5.04 8.85 18.65
N ASN A 336 -3.84 8.28 18.66
CA ASN A 336 -2.75 8.63 19.57
C ASN A 336 -3.15 8.58 21.07
N ARG A 337 -4.05 7.67 21.43
CA ARG A 337 -4.54 7.44 22.80
C ARG A 337 -4.94 5.98 23.01
N PHE A 338 -5.00 5.56 24.28
CA PHE A 338 -5.61 4.28 24.64
C PHE A 338 -7.13 4.36 24.65
N ILE A 339 -7.77 3.20 24.69
CA ILE A 339 -9.22 3.04 24.92
C ILE A 339 -9.43 2.33 26.25
N ALA A 340 -10.35 2.83 27.08
CA ALA A 340 -10.70 2.18 28.33
C ALA A 340 -11.26 0.75 28.12
N ASN A 341 -11.04 -0.15 29.07
CA ASN A 341 -11.62 -1.51 29.03
C ASN A 341 -13.15 -1.46 29.08
N ASN A 342 -13.69 -0.42 29.71
CA ASN A 342 -15.11 -0.17 29.78
C ASN A 342 -15.36 1.35 29.63
N PRO A 343 -15.44 1.87 28.40
CA PRO A 343 -15.77 3.28 28.17
C PRO A 343 -17.18 3.65 28.67
N PHE A 344 -17.94 2.66 29.18
CA PHE A 344 -19.30 2.77 29.68
C PHE A 344 -19.38 2.64 31.21
N GLN A 345 -18.26 2.45 31.93
CA GLN A 345 -18.29 2.29 33.39
C GLN A 345 -18.63 3.59 34.12
N SER A 346 -18.34 4.75 33.52
CA SER A 346 -18.78 6.05 34.05
C SER A 346 -20.31 6.26 33.94
N LEU A 347 -20.99 5.45 33.12
CA LEU A 347 -22.45 5.48 32.94
C LEU A 347 -23.17 4.40 33.77
N ALA A 348 -22.44 3.43 34.34
CA ALA A 348 -22.97 2.33 35.14
C ALA A 348 -23.27 2.69 36.61
N GLY A 349 -23.12 3.96 36.99
CA GLY A 349 -23.50 4.48 38.31
C GLY A 349 -25.01 4.60 38.56
N GLY A 350 -25.86 4.20 37.62
CA GLY A 350 -27.31 4.10 37.79
C GLY A 350 -27.77 2.65 37.58
N GLY A 351 -28.22 1.99 38.65
CA GLY A 351 -28.36 0.54 38.72
C GLY A 351 -29.37 -0.13 37.78
N GLY A 352 -29.17 -1.44 37.61
CA GLY A 352 -30.23 -2.41 37.34
C GLY A 352 -30.59 -2.66 35.88
N GLY A 353 -29.98 -3.70 35.28
CA GLY A 353 -30.56 -4.56 34.24
C GLY A 353 -31.21 -3.91 33.02
N VAL A 354 -30.43 -3.53 32.01
CA VAL A 354 -30.94 -3.23 30.65
C VAL A 354 -29.88 -3.60 29.60
N SER A 355 -29.90 -4.84 29.09
CA SER A 355 -28.83 -5.39 28.23
C SER A 355 -28.96 -5.12 26.72
N THR A 356 -29.99 -4.44 26.23
CA THR A 356 -30.17 -4.19 24.77
C THR A 356 -30.47 -2.73 24.42
N LEU A 357 -31.36 -2.05 25.16
CA LEU A 357 -31.72 -0.63 24.90
C LEU A 357 -30.63 0.38 25.30
N ALA A 358 -29.77 0.04 26.27
CA ALA A 358 -28.64 0.88 26.65
C ALA A 358 -27.56 0.90 25.55
N ARG A 359 -27.31 -0.24 24.88
CA ARG A 359 -26.22 -0.39 23.89
C ARG A 359 -26.46 0.41 22.62
N SER A 360 -27.68 0.40 22.06
CA SER A 360 -28.01 1.19 20.85
C SER A 360 -27.96 2.70 21.07
N SER A 361 -28.23 3.16 22.29
CA SER A 361 -28.15 4.58 22.68
C SER A 361 -26.69 5.00 22.94
N VAL A 362 -25.87 4.05 23.37
CA VAL A 362 -24.46 4.22 23.68
C VAL A 362 -23.57 4.15 22.42
N SER A 363 -23.89 3.30 21.43
CA SER A 363 -23.23 3.32 20.11
C SER A 363 -23.45 4.65 19.39
N LYS A 364 -24.60 5.30 19.59
CA LYS A 364 -24.90 6.65 19.08
C LYS A 364 -24.05 7.73 19.78
N LEU A 365 -23.92 7.69 21.10
CA LEU A 365 -23.07 8.64 21.84
C LEU A 365 -21.58 8.46 21.51
N LEU A 366 -21.12 7.22 21.30
CA LEU A 366 -19.75 6.92 20.88
C LEU A 366 -19.50 7.41 19.44
N THR A 367 -20.45 7.16 18.53
CA THR A 367 -20.45 7.70 17.17
C THR A 367 -20.39 9.23 17.18
N GLU A 368 -21.19 9.89 18.00
CA GLU A 368 -21.22 11.34 18.13
C GLU A 368 -19.91 11.90 18.71
N GLN A 369 -19.33 11.27 19.75
CA GLN A 369 -18.04 11.71 20.29
C GLN A 369 -16.87 11.44 19.35
N LEU A 370 -16.86 10.29 18.66
CA LEU A 370 -15.84 9.99 17.64
C LEU A 370 -15.94 10.97 16.46
N ASN A 371 -17.15 11.29 16.00
CA ASN A 371 -17.37 12.28 14.95
C ASN A 371 -16.98 13.70 15.40
N ASN A 372 -17.28 14.08 16.65
CA ASN A 372 -16.90 15.38 17.21
C ASN A 372 -15.37 15.52 17.38
N LEU A 373 -14.67 14.43 17.72
CA LEU A 373 -13.20 14.41 17.86
C LEU A 373 -12.49 14.33 16.50
N ALA A 374 -13.15 13.80 15.48
CA ALA A 374 -12.62 13.63 14.13
C ALA A 374 -12.82 14.85 13.23
N SER A 375 -13.75 15.75 13.58
CA SER A 375 -14.08 16.96 12.81
C SER A 375 -12.90 17.90 12.57
N ASP A 376 -11.85 17.84 13.41
CA ASP A 376 -10.65 18.69 13.31
C ASP A 376 -9.40 17.93 12.82
N LEU A 377 -9.48 16.61 12.58
CA LEU A 377 -8.31 15.76 12.32
C LEU A 377 -7.78 15.90 10.87
N ILE A 378 -8.66 16.17 9.90
CA ILE A 378 -8.31 16.32 8.48
C ILE A 378 -9.09 17.48 7.86
N GLN A 379 -8.40 18.55 7.49
CA GLN A 379 -9.03 19.70 6.81
C GLN A 379 -9.60 19.29 5.44
N GLY A 380 -10.90 19.51 5.24
CA GLY A 380 -11.59 19.29 3.96
C GLY A 380 -12.07 17.87 3.71
N VAL A 381 -12.10 17.01 4.73
CA VAL A 381 -12.67 15.65 4.65
C VAL A 381 -13.51 15.36 5.89
N ASP A 382 -14.72 14.84 5.69
CA ASP A 382 -15.66 14.45 6.74
C ASP A 382 -15.38 12.99 7.13
N LEU A 383 -14.73 12.76 8.28
CA LEU A 383 -14.48 11.43 8.84
C LEU A 383 -15.66 11.03 9.72
N ASN A 384 -16.25 9.86 9.46
CA ASN A 384 -17.36 9.29 10.22
C ASN A 384 -16.98 7.95 10.83
N PHE A 385 -17.49 7.71 12.03
CA PHE A 385 -17.38 6.44 12.73
C PHE A 385 -18.78 5.96 13.06
N GLY A 386 -19.06 4.69 12.84
CA GLY A 386 -20.28 4.02 13.25
C GLY A 386 -19.93 2.79 14.07
N VAL A 387 -20.67 2.50 15.13
CA VAL A 387 -20.56 1.21 15.82
C VAL A 387 -21.87 0.49 15.66
N ASN A 388 -21.83 -0.67 15.02
CA ASN A 388 -22.99 -1.53 14.81
C ASN A 388 -22.85 -2.78 15.66
N SER A 389 -23.79 -3.01 16.57
CA SER A 389 -23.84 -4.23 17.38
C SER A 389 -25.09 -5.01 17.02
N SER A 390 -24.91 -6.28 16.67
CA SER A 390 -25.99 -7.21 16.31
C SER A 390 -25.90 -8.50 17.12
N GLU A 391 -27.02 -9.22 17.17
CA GLU A 391 -27.09 -10.56 17.74
C GLU A 391 -27.08 -11.57 16.59
N ASP A 392 -26.16 -12.53 16.63
CA ASP A 392 -26.06 -13.64 15.69
C ASP A 392 -26.56 -14.92 16.37
N TYR A 393 -27.46 -15.64 15.69
CA TYR A 393 -28.03 -16.91 16.13
C TYR A 393 -27.66 -18.07 15.18
N SER A 394 -26.77 -17.83 14.21
CA SER A 394 -26.42 -18.76 13.14
C SER A 394 -25.73 -20.04 13.63
N THR A 395 -25.12 -20.02 14.81
CA THR A 395 -24.46 -21.17 15.45
C THR A 395 -25.39 -21.98 16.39
N GLY A 396 -26.65 -21.57 16.55
CA GLY A 396 -27.62 -22.20 17.46
C GLY A 396 -27.50 -21.74 18.92
N SER A 397 -26.56 -20.85 19.22
CA SER A 397 -26.44 -20.10 20.48
C SER A 397 -26.39 -18.59 20.19
N LEU A 398 -26.82 -17.77 21.15
CA LEU A 398 -26.69 -16.32 21.04
C LEU A 398 -25.20 -15.93 21.07
N GLU A 399 -24.70 -15.42 19.95
CA GLU A 399 -23.37 -14.81 19.85
C GLU A 399 -23.53 -13.30 19.58
N GLN A 400 -22.82 -12.48 20.34
CA GLN A 400 -22.87 -11.03 20.20
C GLN A 400 -21.77 -10.60 19.24
N LYS A 401 -22.13 -9.82 18.21
CA LYS A 401 -21.18 -9.26 17.25
C LYS A 401 -21.20 -7.74 17.33
N THR A 402 -20.03 -7.13 17.44
CA THR A 402 -19.88 -5.67 17.34
C THR A 402 -18.87 -5.34 16.25
N ASP A 403 -19.28 -4.49 15.31
CA ASP A 403 -18.45 -4.00 14.20
C ASP A 403 -18.26 -2.47 14.33
N LEU A 404 -17.02 -2.00 14.22
CA LEU A 404 -16.67 -0.59 14.04
C LEU A 404 -16.61 -0.28 12.54
N GLU A 405 -17.52 0.54 12.06
CA GLU A 405 -17.48 1.13 10.73
C GLU A 405 -16.69 2.44 10.77
N VAL A 406 -15.70 2.57 9.91
CA VAL A 406 -14.94 3.81 9.70
C VAL A 406 -15.16 4.23 8.26
N GLY A 407 -15.71 5.42 8.04
CA GLY A 407 -15.92 5.99 6.72
C GLY A 407 -15.27 7.36 6.58
N LEU A 408 -14.66 7.58 5.43
CA LEU A 408 -14.08 8.84 5.01
C LEU A 408 -14.91 9.38 3.86
N SER A 409 -15.43 10.60 3.99
CA SER A 409 -16.22 11.24 2.94
C SER A 409 -15.65 12.60 2.52
N LYS A 410 -15.55 12.83 1.21
CA LYS A 410 -15.07 14.10 0.65
C LYS A 410 -16.09 14.68 -0.30
N LYS A 411 -16.40 15.96 -0.10
CA LYS A 411 -17.23 16.77 -1.01
C LYS A 411 -16.35 17.49 -2.03
N LEU A 412 -16.75 17.40 -3.28
CA LEU A 412 -16.04 17.90 -4.45
C LEU A 412 -17.06 18.62 -5.36
N LEU A 413 -16.57 19.43 -6.30
CA LEU A 413 -17.40 20.12 -7.30
C LEU A 413 -18.50 21.01 -6.68
N ASN A 414 -18.13 21.86 -5.70
CA ASN A 414 -19.08 22.69 -4.92
C ASN A 414 -20.19 21.84 -4.29
N ASP A 415 -19.79 20.80 -3.54
CA ASP A 415 -20.67 19.86 -2.83
C ASP A 415 -21.60 19.02 -3.73
N ARG A 416 -21.32 18.98 -5.05
CA ARG A 416 -22.13 18.19 -6.00
C ARG A 416 -21.67 16.75 -6.12
N LEU A 417 -20.41 16.45 -5.82
CA LEU A 417 -19.88 15.10 -5.83
C LEU A 417 -19.43 14.74 -4.42
N THR A 418 -20.02 13.69 -3.86
CA THR A 418 -19.62 13.13 -2.57
C THR A 418 -19.05 11.74 -2.79
N VAL A 419 -17.78 11.57 -2.43
CA VAL A 419 -17.11 10.26 -2.47
C VAL A 419 -16.93 9.80 -1.04
N THR A 420 -17.43 8.61 -0.71
CA THR A 420 -17.30 7.99 0.60
C THR A 420 -16.62 6.64 0.45
N VAL A 421 -15.57 6.40 1.24
CA VAL A 421 -14.87 5.12 1.32
C VAL A 421 -14.93 4.66 2.76
N GLY A 422 -15.30 3.41 3.01
CA GLY A 422 -15.43 2.88 4.34
C GLY A 422 -14.91 1.45 4.51
N SER A 423 -14.65 1.09 5.75
CA SER A 423 -14.22 -0.23 6.20
C SER A 423 -14.98 -0.60 7.47
N SER A 424 -15.21 -1.90 7.68
CA SER A 424 -15.81 -2.43 8.90
C SER A 424 -14.81 -3.35 9.61
N PHE A 425 -14.63 -3.14 10.91
CA PHE A 425 -13.71 -3.90 11.75
C PHE A 425 -14.49 -4.63 12.83
N ALA A 426 -14.31 -5.95 12.95
CA ALA A 426 -14.93 -6.71 14.04
C ALA A 426 -14.23 -6.37 15.37
N LEU A 427 -15.01 -5.87 16.33
CA LEU A 427 -14.61 -5.50 17.69
C LEU A 427 -14.88 -6.62 18.70
N GLU A 428 -15.91 -7.44 18.46
CA GLU A 428 -16.35 -8.53 19.35
C GLU A 428 -17.12 -9.57 18.51
N GLY A 429 -16.93 -10.86 18.79
CA GLY A 429 -17.63 -11.99 18.14
C GLY A 429 -16.68 -13.09 17.60
N PRO A 430 -17.21 -14.24 17.14
CA PRO A 430 -16.41 -15.34 16.60
C PRO A 430 -15.62 -14.91 15.36
N GLN A 431 -14.32 -15.17 15.37
CA GLN A 431 -13.43 -14.80 14.28
C GLN A 431 -13.52 -15.86 13.17
N GLN A 432 -13.94 -15.46 11.97
CA GLN A 432 -14.09 -16.38 10.84
C GLN A 432 -12.74 -16.63 10.15
N ALA A 433 -12.42 -17.90 9.94
CA ALA A 433 -11.34 -18.31 9.04
C ALA A 433 -11.67 -17.80 7.62
N ASN A 434 -10.81 -16.96 7.05
CA ASN A 434 -10.96 -16.16 5.79
C ASN A 434 -11.32 -14.68 5.93
N GLN A 435 -11.38 -14.11 7.14
CA GLN A 435 -11.29 -12.65 7.25
C GLN A 435 -9.84 -12.20 7.04
N SER A 436 -9.48 -11.93 5.78
CA SER A 436 -8.24 -11.23 5.46
C SER A 436 -8.26 -9.86 6.15
N ALA A 437 -7.36 -9.64 7.11
CA ALA A 437 -7.16 -8.35 7.77
C ALA A 437 -6.78 -7.21 6.79
N SER A 438 -6.58 -7.54 5.51
CA SER A 438 -6.13 -6.66 4.43
C SER A 438 -7.24 -6.02 3.60
N ASN A 439 -8.53 -6.32 3.79
CA ASN A 439 -9.60 -5.74 2.97
C ASN A 439 -10.05 -4.35 3.46
N ILE A 440 -9.09 -3.44 3.64
CA ILE A 440 -9.24 -2.11 4.25
C ILE A 440 -9.65 -1.05 3.20
N ALA A 441 -10.64 -1.37 2.35
CA ALA A 441 -11.33 -0.45 1.43
C ALA A 441 -12.57 -1.08 0.74
N GLY A 442 -13.26 -2.02 1.40
CA GLY A 442 -14.31 -2.82 0.74
C GLY A 442 -15.57 -2.05 0.33
N ASN A 443 -15.87 -0.94 1.03
CA ASN A 443 -17.10 -0.18 0.82
C ASN A 443 -16.80 1.17 0.15
N VAL A 444 -17.33 1.38 -1.06
CA VAL A 444 -17.23 2.63 -1.80
C VAL A 444 -18.61 3.13 -2.14
N ASN A 445 -18.85 4.43 -1.95
CA ASN A 445 -20.10 5.09 -2.31
C ASN A 445 -19.81 6.44 -2.95
N VAL A 446 -20.20 6.58 -4.21
CA VAL A 446 -20.07 7.81 -5.00
C VAL A 446 -21.45 8.36 -5.27
N GLU A 447 -21.73 9.57 -4.82
CA GLU A 447 -23.00 10.26 -5.03
C GLU A 447 -22.79 11.55 -5.81
N TYR A 448 -23.55 11.75 -6.88
CA TYR A 448 -23.54 12.97 -7.67
C TYR A 448 -24.91 13.65 -7.70
N ALA A 449 -24.97 14.90 -7.25
CA ALA A 449 -26.15 15.75 -7.30
C ALA A 449 -26.37 16.31 -8.72
N LEU A 450 -27.36 15.74 -9.41
CA LEU A 450 -27.77 16.18 -10.75
C LEU A 450 -28.43 17.55 -10.71
N SER A 451 -29.21 17.85 -9.68
CA SER A 451 -29.83 19.17 -9.50
C SER A 451 -29.14 20.00 -8.43
N ARG A 452 -29.12 21.32 -8.64
CA ARG A 452 -28.59 22.30 -7.68
C ARG A 452 -29.31 22.30 -6.32
N ASP A 453 -30.56 21.81 -6.30
CA ASP A 453 -31.36 21.68 -5.09
C ASP A 453 -31.26 20.28 -4.46
N GLY A 454 -30.36 19.41 -4.96
CA GLY A 454 -30.07 18.11 -4.35
C GLY A 454 -31.18 17.06 -4.48
N ARG A 455 -32.28 17.36 -5.17
CA ARG A 455 -33.43 16.46 -5.31
C ARG A 455 -33.15 15.24 -6.17
N TYR A 456 -32.37 15.40 -7.24
CA TYR A 456 -31.99 14.30 -8.12
C TYR A 456 -30.55 13.92 -7.87
N ARG A 457 -30.30 12.67 -7.47
CA ARG A 457 -28.95 12.15 -7.20
C ARG A 457 -28.71 10.84 -7.91
N LEU A 458 -27.52 10.68 -8.48
CA LEU A 458 -27.02 9.39 -8.93
C LEU A 458 -26.11 8.84 -7.85
N ARG A 459 -26.23 7.55 -7.57
CA ARG A 459 -25.46 6.86 -6.55
C ARG A 459 -24.85 5.60 -7.17
N ALA A 460 -23.54 5.49 -7.11
CA ALA A 460 -22.83 4.25 -7.40
C ALA A 460 -22.26 3.73 -6.09
N TYR A 461 -22.42 2.44 -5.82
CA TYR A 461 -21.87 1.85 -4.62
C TYR A 461 -21.32 0.46 -4.86
N ARG A 462 -20.30 0.12 -4.08
CA ARG A 462 -19.77 -1.21 -3.86
C ARG A 462 -19.79 -1.43 -2.37
N ARG A 463 -20.39 -2.52 -1.91
CA ARG A 463 -20.47 -2.90 -0.50
C ARG A 463 -20.02 -4.34 -0.36
N ASN A 464 -19.09 -4.56 0.55
CA ASN A 464 -18.70 -5.88 0.98
C ASN A 464 -19.54 -6.22 2.22
N GLN A 465 -20.47 -7.15 2.09
CA GLN A 465 -21.32 -7.65 3.15
C GLN A 465 -20.90 -9.07 3.49
N THR A 466 -20.78 -9.39 4.77
CA THR A 466 -20.55 -10.77 5.21
C THR A 466 -21.90 -11.36 5.62
N GLU A 467 -22.44 -12.28 4.81
CA GLU A 467 -23.64 -13.04 5.18
C GLU A 467 -23.23 -14.44 5.65
N SER A 468 -23.59 -14.76 6.90
CA SER A 468 -23.52 -16.09 7.51
C SER A 468 -22.12 -16.74 7.62
N VAL A 469 -21.99 -17.74 8.51
CA VAL A 469 -20.74 -18.51 8.73
C VAL A 469 -20.38 -19.37 7.51
N ILE A 470 -21.35 -19.62 6.61
CA ILE A 470 -21.25 -20.60 5.52
C ILE A 470 -20.93 -19.94 4.16
N GLU A 471 -21.38 -18.72 3.91
CA GLU A 471 -21.36 -18.10 2.56
C GLU A 471 -20.22 -17.10 2.33
N GLY A 472 -19.55 -16.63 3.39
CA GLY A 472 -18.36 -15.77 3.26
C GLY A 472 -18.67 -14.33 2.85
N GLN A 473 -17.70 -13.65 2.22
CA GLN A 473 -17.85 -12.24 1.79
C GLN A 473 -18.63 -12.15 0.47
N ILE A 474 -19.75 -11.42 0.47
CA ILE A 474 -20.55 -11.08 -0.71
C ILE A 474 -20.27 -9.63 -1.09
N ILE A 475 -19.84 -9.41 -2.33
CA ILE A 475 -19.65 -8.06 -2.89
C ILE A 475 -20.90 -7.66 -3.66
N GLU A 476 -21.67 -6.73 -3.10
CA GLU A 476 -22.80 -6.08 -3.76
C GLU A 476 -22.31 -4.82 -4.48
N THR A 477 -22.55 -4.71 -5.79
CA THR A 477 -22.27 -3.50 -6.56
C THR A 477 -23.54 -3.04 -7.26
N GLY A 478 -23.86 -1.75 -7.17
CA GLY A 478 -25.11 -1.22 -7.69
C GLY A 478 -25.01 0.23 -8.14
N LEU A 479 -25.91 0.56 -9.08
CA LEU A 479 -26.20 1.92 -9.50
C LEU A 479 -27.64 2.24 -9.08
N GLY A 480 -27.82 3.38 -8.43
CA GLY A 480 -29.09 3.86 -7.92
C GLY A 480 -29.36 5.30 -8.35
N PHE A 481 -30.62 5.60 -8.58
CA PHE A 481 -31.10 6.97 -8.74
C PHE A 481 -32.00 7.31 -7.56
N THR A 482 -31.68 8.41 -6.88
CA THR A 482 -32.43 8.84 -5.69
C THR A 482 -33.16 10.15 -6.00
N LEU A 483 -34.45 10.17 -5.72
CA LEU A 483 -35.30 11.35 -5.77
C LEU A 483 -35.72 11.73 -4.35
N VAL A 484 -35.15 12.81 -3.83
CA VAL A 484 -35.53 13.38 -2.52
C VAL A 484 -36.43 14.59 -2.77
N VAL A 485 -37.67 14.55 -2.29
CA VAL A 485 -38.65 15.63 -2.48
C VAL A 485 -39.35 15.94 -1.18
N ASP A 486 -39.26 17.18 -0.73
CA ASP A 486 -40.11 17.70 0.34
C ASP A 486 -41.48 18.10 -0.25
N TYR A 487 -42.56 17.54 0.30
CA TYR A 487 -43.93 17.82 -0.12
C TYR A 487 -44.87 17.93 1.08
N ASN A 488 -45.84 18.85 1.01
CA ASN A 488 -46.96 18.91 1.95
C ASN A 488 -48.18 18.18 1.39
N ARG A 489 -48.30 18.10 0.07
CA ARG A 489 -49.36 17.34 -0.63
C ARG A 489 -48.74 16.49 -1.74
N PHE A 490 -49.15 15.23 -1.85
CA PHE A 490 -48.59 14.26 -2.83
C PHE A 490 -48.59 14.78 -4.30
N ARG A 491 -49.56 15.63 -4.66
CA ARG A 491 -49.64 16.27 -5.99
C ARG A 491 -48.47 17.23 -6.28
N GLU A 492 -47.75 17.70 -5.28
CA GLU A 492 -46.63 18.65 -5.40
C GLU A 492 -45.33 17.97 -5.88
N ILE A 493 -45.25 16.63 -5.81
CA ILE A 493 -44.09 15.84 -6.23
C ILE A 493 -43.89 15.91 -7.76
N PHE A 494 -44.98 16.03 -8.54
CA PHE A 494 -44.95 16.01 -10.01
C PHE A 494 -45.16 17.39 -10.65
N GLN A 495 -45.23 18.47 -9.86
CA GLN A 495 -45.45 19.82 -10.40
C GLN A 495 -44.16 20.43 -10.96
N LYS A 496 -44.22 20.93 -12.20
CA LYS A 496 -43.10 21.63 -12.85
C LYS A 496 -42.65 22.84 -12.02
N ARG A 497 -41.32 23.02 -11.91
CA ARG A 497 -40.61 24.05 -11.12
C ARG A 497 -41.20 25.48 -11.23
N ARG A 498 -41.75 25.82 -12.39
CA ARG A 498 -42.34 27.14 -12.68
C ARG A 498 -43.63 27.44 -11.90
N ASN A 499 -44.38 26.42 -11.49
CA ASN A 499 -45.63 26.57 -10.74
C ASN A 499 -45.41 26.62 -9.21
N ARG A 500 -44.32 26.03 -8.71
CA ARG A 500 -44.02 26.02 -7.26
C ARG A 500 -43.53 27.37 -6.75
N ASN A 501 -42.62 28.03 -7.49
CA ASN A 501 -42.16 29.38 -7.15
C ASN A 501 -43.30 30.42 -7.21
N ARG A 502 -44.32 30.18 -8.04
CA ARG A 502 -45.51 31.03 -8.11
C ARG A 502 -46.40 30.87 -6.87
N ASN A 503 -46.59 29.64 -6.41
CA ASN A 503 -47.36 29.35 -5.19
C ASN A 503 -46.63 29.81 -3.92
N GLU A 504 -45.31 29.68 -3.84
CA GLU A 504 -44.52 30.21 -2.70
C GLU A 504 -44.47 31.75 -2.68
N ALA A 505 -44.51 32.40 -3.85
CA ALA A 505 -44.63 33.86 -3.94
C ALA A 505 -46.06 34.34 -3.61
N GLU A 506 -47.10 33.55 -3.92
CA GLU A 506 -48.50 33.85 -3.61
C GLU A 506 -48.88 33.52 -2.15
N GLN A 507 -48.10 32.69 -1.45
CA GLN A 507 -48.28 32.35 -0.01
C GLN A 507 -47.47 33.22 0.96
N ARG A 508 -46.67 34.18 0.47
CA ARG A 508 -46.14 35.22 1.36
C ARG A 508 -47.31 36.10 1.81
N PRO A 509 -47.59 36.25 3.11
CA PRO A 509 -48.66 37.11 3.58
C PRO A 509 -48.42 38.52 3.03
N LYS A 510 -49.39 39.06 2.29
CA LYS A 510 -49.43 40.50 1.99
C LYS A 510 -49.47 41.21 3.33
N ASN A 511 -48.46 42.03 3.61
CA ASN A 511 -48.44 42.94 4.76
C ASN A 511 -49.77 43.71 4.82
N GLU A 512 -50.63 43.34 5.76
CA GLU A 512 -51.67 44.21 6.28
C GLU A 512 -50.99 45.25 7.17
N LYS A 513 -50.97 46.47 6.65
CA LYS A 513 -50.83 47.79 7.28
C LYS A 513 -50.54 47.88 8.79
N ALA A 514 -49.46 48.58 9.11
CA ALA A 514 -49.36 49.70 10.07
C ALA A 514 -48.04 50.44 9.77
N ASN A 515 -47.93 51.74 9.46
CA ASN A 515 -48.82 52.89 9.42
C ASN A 515 -48.62 53.65 8.09
#